data_AF-A0A7S1NAU4-F1
#
_entry.id   AF-A0A7S1NAU4-F1
#
_cell.length_a   1.000
_cell.length_b   1.000
_cell.length_c   1.000
_cell.angle_alpha   90.00
_cell.angle_beta   90.00
_cell.angle_gamma   90.00
#
_symmetry.space_group_name_H-M   'P 1'
#
loop_
_entity.id
_entity.type
_entity.pdbx_description
1 polymer ?
#
loop_
_entity_poly.entity_id
_entity_poly.type
_entity_poly.pdbx_seq_one_letter_code
_entity_poly.pdbx_strand_id
1 'polypeptide(L)'
;GAAAQEVVVPIAAGMLLADTRPVGAAEPMGMRTLPSTLGTISFADQMTNAAGPLFASSLFPYLAFLKFVSFRGNRVPSLALFGYAFLLVFVVATIASSIVSKTVYGVNLADSDWLHGSAEALLCITNLLLVLGLRSAFE
;
A
#
# COMPACT_ATOMS: atom_id res chain seq x y z
N GLY A 1 25.91 -3.91 -49.66
CA GLY A 1 27.21 -3.57 -49.03
C GLY A 1 27.04 -2.22 -48.37
N ALA A 2 27.29 -2.10 -47.06
CA ALA A 2 28.57 -1.59 -46.54
C ALA A 2 28.89 -0.19 -47.09
N ALA A 3 29.23 0.85 -46.34
CA ALA A 3 29.40 1.12 -44.93
C ALA A 3 29.62 2.66 -44.88
N ALA A 4 29.18 3.36 -43.85
CA ALA A 4 29.63 4.72 -43.57
C ALA A 4 29.40 4.97 -42.07
N GLN A 5 30.30 4.46 -41.24
CA GLN A 5 31.50 5.16 -40.78
C GLN A 5 31.12 6.26 -39.78
N GLU A 6 31.12 5.83 -38.52
CA GLU A 6 31.05 6.69 -37.36
C GLU A 6 32.34 7.49 -37.17
N VAL A 7 32.15 8.72 -36.69
CA VAL A 7 32.95 9.39 -35.66
C VAL A 7 34.34 9.89 -36.07
N VAL A 8 34.47 11.23 -36.14
CA VAL A 8 35.22 12.03 -35.16
C VAL A 8 34.73 13.48 -35.26
N VAL A 9 34.24 14.03 -34.15
CA VAL A 9 33.86 15.44 -33.98
C VAL A 9 34.99 16.16 -33.23
N PRO A 10 35.51 17.29 -33.72
CA PRO A 10 36.29 18.18 -32.88
C PRO A 10 35.44 19.32 -32.32
N ILE A 11 35.74 19.58 -31.05
CA ILE A 11 35.10 20.44 -30.06
C ILE A 11 35.45 21.92 -30.28
N ALA A 12 34.47 22.82 -30.18
CA ALA A 12 34.59 24.18 -29.61
C ALA A 12 33.20 24.86 -29.68
N ALA A 13 32.50 24.99 -28.55
CA ALA A 13 32.56 26.14 -27.66
C ALA A 13 31.72 27.33 -28.16
N GLY A 14 30.60 27.52 -27.47
CA GLY A 14 30.06 28.85 -27.27
C GLY A 14 28.96 29.27 -28.21
N MET A 15 27.80 29.46 -27.58
CA MET A 15 27.11 30.74 -27.66
C MET A 15 26.29 30.96 -28.94
N LEU A 16 24.99 30.75 -28.76
CA LEU A 16 23.95 31.64 -29.26
C LEU A 16 23.76 31.63 -30.78
N LEU A 17 22.89 30.76 -31.30
CA LEU A 17 22.10 31.11 -32.49
C LEU A 17 20.71 30.47 -32.48
N ALA A 18 19.72 31.34 -32.30
CA ALA A 18 18.36 31.29 -32.82
C ALA A 18 17.59 29.96 -32.68
N ASP A 19 16.83 29.87 -31.60
CA ASP A 19 15.62 29.06 -31.53
C ASP A 19 14.70 29.45 -32.70
N THR A 20 14.70 28.60 -33.73
CA THR A 20 13.74 28.62 -34.83
C THR A 20 13.20 27.21 -34.97
N ARG A 21 12.56 26.71 -33.90
CA ARG A 21 11.74 25.51 -34.03
C ARG A 21 10.40 25.92 -34.64
N PRO A 22 9.97 25.32 -35.76
CA PRO A 22 8.66 25.59 -36.34
C PRO A 22 7.58 25.24 -35.31
N VAL A 23 6.79 26.24 -34.92
CA VAL A 23 5.53 26.07 -34.20
C VAL A 23 4.58 25.33 -35.13
N GLY A 24 4.52 24.01 -35.02
CA GLY A 24 3.71 23.22 -35.95
C GLY A 24 4.08 21.75 -36.05
N ALA A 25 4.21 21.05 -34.92
CA ALA A 25 3.94 19.63 -34.87
C ALA A 25 3.34 19.35 -33.51
N ALA A 26 2.02 19.12 -33.50
CA ALA A 26 1.34 18.57 -32.35
C ALA A 26 2.05 17.28 -31.97
N GLU A 27 2.81 17.29 -30.86
CA GLU A 27 3.20 16.04 -30.25
C GLU A 27 1.89 15.32 -29.92
N PRO A 28 1.64 14.11 -30.48
CA PRO A 28 0.53 13.31 -29.98
C PRO A 28 0.78 13.21 -28.48
N MET A 29 -0.25 13.50 -27.69
CA MET A 29 -0.21 13.47 -26.23
C MET A 29 0.11 12.04 -25.81
N GLY A 30 1.39 11.71 -25.91
CA GLY A 30 2.00 10.45 -25.59
C GLY A 30 1.91 10.39 -24.10
N MET A 31 0.92 9.63 -23.65
CA MET A 31 0.82 9.06 -22.32
C MET A 31 2.23 8.78 -21.83
N ARG A 32 2.75 9.69 -21.00
CA ARG A 32 4.00 9.48 -20.28
C ARG A 32 3.72 8.23 -19.46
N THR A 33 4.25 7.10 -19.93
CA THR A 33 4.21 5.83 -19.21
C THR A 33 5.00 6.05 -17.94
N LEU A 34 4.30 6.44 -16.88
CA LEU A 34 4.82 6.41 -15.53
C LEU A 34 5.40 5.01 -15.35
N PRO A 35 6.66 4.88 -14.90
CA PRO A 35 7.27 3.59 -14.75
C PRO A 35 6.36 2.74 -13.87
N SER A 36 6.00 1.55 -14.36
CA SER A 36 5.07 0.59 -13.74
C SER A 36 5.49 0.15 -12.33
N THR A 37 6.63 0.64 -11.85
CA THR A 37 7.14 0.51 -10.49
C THR A 37 6.29 1.20 -9.42
N LEU A 38 5.35 2.07 -9.80
CA LEU A 38 4.35 2.65 -8.89
C LEU A 38 2.99 1.91 -8.90
N GLY A 39 2.91 0.70 -9.48
CA GLY A 39 1.66 -0.06 -9.62
C GLY A 39 1.39 -1.13 -8.54
N THR A 40 2.29 -1.35 -7.59
CA THR A 40 2.26 -2.56 -6.73
C THR A 40 2.12 -2.25 -5.25
N ILE A 41 0.98 -1.68 -4.85
CA ILE A 41 0.63 -1.48 -3.42
C ILE A 41 -0.46 -2.46 -2.94
N SER A 42 -0.67 -3.57 -3.66
CA SER A 42 -1.65 -4.59 -3.26
C SER A 42 -1.13 -5.45 -2.13
N PHE A 43 -1.91 -5.61 -1.06
CA PHE A 43 -1.64 -6.57 0.01
C PHE A 43 -1.44 -8.00 -0.54
N ALA A 44 -2.15 -8.36 -1.62
CA ALA A 44 -2.04 -9.66 -2.27
C ALA A 44 -0.73 -9.84 -3.05
N ASP A 45 -0.14 -8.76 -3.58
CA ASP A 45 1.14 -8.81 -4.30
C ASP A 45 2.32 -8.83 -3.31
N GLN A 46 2.17 -8.12 -2.19
CA GLN A 46 3.15 -8.12 -1.11
C GLN A 46 3.29 -9.46 -0.39
N MET A 47 2.27 -10.33 -0.44
CA MET A 47 2.34 -11.68 0.12
C MET A 47 3.46 -12.54 -0.50
N THR A 48 3.76 -12.32 -1.78
CA THR A 48 4.80 -13.07 -2.52
C THR A 48 6.21 -12.50 -2.31
N ASN A 49 6.29 -11.26 -1.82
CA ASN A 49 7.54 -10.56 -1.52
C ASN A 49 7.95 -10.78 -0.05
N ALA A 50 9.12 -10.28 0.35
CA ALA A 50 9.62 -10.37 1.72
C ALA A 50 8.63 -9.85 2.79
N ALA A 51 7.68 -8.99 2.40
CA ALA A 51 6.61 -8.49 3.27
C ALA A 51 5.63 -9.58 3.74
N GLY A 52 5.30 -10.57 2.90
CA GLY A 52 4.36 -11.65 3.24
C GLY A 52 4.83 -12.52 4.40
N PRO A 53 6.04 -13.12 4.34
CA PRO A 53 6.60 -13.89 5.43
C PRO A 53 6.78 -13.07 6.72
N LEU A 54 7.17 -11.79 6.61
CA LEU A 54 7.31 -10.91 7.77
C LEU A 54 5.95 -10.60 8.41
N PHE A 55 4.91 -10.36 7.62
CA PHE A 55 3.54 -10.19 8.10
C PHE A 55 2.99 -11.45 8.76
N ALA A 56 3.17 -12.61 8.14
CA ALA A 56 2.77 -13.88 8.74
C ALA A 56 3.52 -14.14 10.06
N SER A 57 4.80 -13.80 10.11
CA SER A 57 5.63 -13.94 11.32
C SER A 57 5.20 -12.98 12.44
N SER A 58 4.68 -11.78 12.12
CA SER A 58 4.22 -10.79 13.11
C SER A 58 2.85 -11.13 13.70
N LEU A 59 2.08 -12.02 13.05
CA LEU A 59 0.83 -12.55 13.61
C LEU A 59 1.09 -13.35 14.89
N PHE A 60 2.19 -14.12 14.94
CA PHE A 60 2.54 -14.94 16.11
C PHE A 60 2.75 -14.13 17.40
N PRO A 61 3.61 -13.08 17.45
CA PRO A 61 3.75 -12.24 18.63
C PRO A 61 2.46 -11.49 18.96
N TYR A 62 1.64 -11.13 17.96
CA TYR A 62 0.33 -10.51 18.23
C TYR A 62 -0.65 -11.45 18.94
N LEU A 63 -0.73 -12.71 18.52
CA LEU A 63 -1.57 -13.72 19.18
C LEU A 63 -1.06 -14.04 20.59
N ALA A 64 0.26 -14.10 20.78
CA ALA A 64 0.86 -14.26 22.10
C ALA A 64 0.50 -13.09 23.02
N PHE A 65 0.57 -11.85 22.51
CA PHE A 65 0.10 -10.65 23.20
C PHE A 65 -1.39 -10.75 23.54
N LEU A 66 -2.24 -11.14 22.59
CA LEU A 66 -3.68 -11.26 22.81
C LEU A 66 -4.00 -12.29 23.89
N LYS A 67 -3.31 -13.44 23.88
CA LYS A 67 -3.43 -14.45 24.94
C LYS A 67 -2.95 -13.91 26.29
N PHE A 68 -1.82 -13.20 26.31
CA PHE A 68 -1.24 -12.62 27.52
C PHE A 68 -2.17 -11.58 28.16
N VAL A 69 -2.69 -10.65 27.37
CA VAL A 69 -3.63 -9.62 27.84
C VAL A 69 -4.98 -10.23 28.23
N SER A 70 -5.39 -11.33 27.60
CA SER A 70 -6.61 -12.07 27.95
C SER A 70 -6.48 -12.94 29.21
N PHE A 71 -5.29 -13.12 29.79
CA PHE A 71 -5.15 -13.86 31.05
C PHE A 71 -5.94 -13.18 32.17
N ARG A 72 -6.66 -13.97 32.97
CA ARG A 72 -7.52 -13.50 34.08
C ARG A 72 -6.77 -12.66 35.13
N GLY A 73 -5.45 -12.74 35.20
CA GLY A 73 -4.61 -11.94 36.08
C GLY A 73 -4.39 -10.49 35.64
N ASN A 74 -4.61 -10.15 34.37
CA ASN A 74 -4.17 -8.87 33.81
C ASN A 74 -5.21 -7.73 33.91
N ARG A 75 -6.41 -8.00 34.47
CA ARG A 75 -7.51 -7.04 34.77
C ARG A 75 -7.72 -5.97 33.69
N VAL A 76 -7.67 -6.37 32.44
CA VAL A 76 -7.80 -5.46 31.30
C VAL A 76 -9.28 -5.19 31.07
N PRO A 77 -9.71 -3.94 30.84
CA PRO A 77 -11.11 -3.64 30.56
C PRO A 77 -11.60 -4.43 29.34
N SER A 78 -12.81 -4.98 29.47
CA SER A 78 -13.44 -5.82 28.43
C SER A 78 -13.54 -5.11 27.08
N LEU A 79 -13.67 -3.78 27.10
CA LEU A 79 -13.73 -2.96 25.90
C LEU A 79 -12.39 -2.91 25.14
N ALA A 80 -11.25 -2.89 25.85
CA ALA A 80 -9.93 -2.96 25.23
C ALA A 80 -9.66 -4.34 24.63
N LEU A 81 -10.01 -5.41 25.37
CA LEU A 81 -9.90 -6.78 24.87
C LEU A 81 -10.72 -6.98 23.59
N PHE A 82 -11.93 -6.43 23.56
CA PHE A 82 -12.77 -6.44 22.37
C PHE A 82 -12.13 -5.67 21.21
N GLY A 83 -11.56 -4.48 21.44
CA GLY A 83 -10.86 -3.71 20.42
C GLY A 83 -9.67 -4.46 19.81
N TYR A 84 -8.85 -5.12 20.63
CA TYR A 84 -7.73 -5.94 20.13
C TYR A 84 -8.23 -7.17 19.35
N ALA A 85 -9.25 -7.87 19.84
CA ALA A 85 -9.84 -9.00 19.11
C ALA A 85 -10.48 -8.55 17.77
N PHE A 86 -11.15 -7.40 17.76
CA PHE A 86 -11.77 -6.82 16.57
C PHE A 86 -10.74 -6.45 15.50
N LEU A 87 -9.58 -5.91 15.91
CA LEU A 87 -8.46 -5.63 15.00
C LEU A 87 -8.00 -6.90 14.28
N LEU A 88 -7.88 -8.02 15.00
CA LEU A 88 -7.50 -9.30 14.40
C LEU A 88 -8.52 -9.80 13.36
N VAL A 89 -9.81 -9.68 13.68
CA VAL A 89 -10.90 -10.04 12.76
C VAL A 89 -10.88 -9.14 11.52
N PHE A 90 -10.65 -7.83 11.70
CA PHE A 90 -10.50 -6.87 10.60
C PHE A 90 -9.34 -7.24 9.67
N VAL A 91 -8.20 -7.64 10.22
CA VAL A 91 -7.05 -8.11 9.41
C VAL A 91 -7.41 -9.34 8.57
N VAL A 92 -8.13 -10.32 9.12
CA VAL A 92 -8.56 -11.50 8.35
C VAL A 92 -9.58 -11.10 7.28
N ALA A 93 -10.52 -10.22 7.61
CA ALA A 93 -11.52 -9.72 6.67
C ALA A 93 -10.88 -8.95 5.50
N THR A 94 -9.87 -8.12 5.77
CA THR A 94 -9.14 -7.36 4.73
C THR A 94 -8.30 -8.25 3.83
N ILE A 95 -7.75 -9.37 4.33
CA ILE A 95 -7.09 -10.37 3.50
C ILE A 95 -8.11 -11.03 2.55
N ALA A 96 -9.26 -11.46 3.06
CA ALA A 96 -10.32 -12.04 2.23
C ALA A 96 -10.83 -11.04 1.19
N SER A 97 -11.07 -9.82 1.61
CA SER A 97 -11.43 -8.69 0.76
C SER A 97 -10.41 -8.46 -0.36
N SER A 98 -9.11 -8.46 -0.03
CA SER A 98 -7.98 -8.35 -0.98
C SER A 98 -8.03 -9.41 -2.09
N ILE A 99 -8.34 -10.66 -1.72
CA ILE A 99 -8.49 -11.77 -2.66
C ILE A 99 -9.74 -11.59 -3.52
N VAL A 100 -10.87 -11.18 -2.93
CA VAL A 100 -12.14 -10.98 -3.64
C VAL A 100 -12.02 -9.87 -4.70
N SER A 101 -11.40 -8.73 -4.38
CA SER A 101 -11.24 -7.68 -5.41
C SER A 101 -10.35 -8.10 -6.56
N LYS A 102 -9.28 -8.84 -6.30
CA LYS A 102 -8.40 -9.35 -7.36
C LYS A 102 -9.10 -10.40 -8.23
N THR A 103 -9.97 -11.23 -7.66
CA THR A 103 -10.66 -12.31 -8.38
C THR A 103 -11.91 -11.85 -9.13
N VAL A 104 -12.67 -10.90 -8.58
CA VAL A 104 -13.93 -10.44 -9.18
C VAL A 104 -13.74 -9.21 -10.07
N TYR A 105 -12.90 -8.26 -9.66
CA TYR A 105 -12.76 -6.98 -10.35
C TYR A 105 -11.42 -6.80 -11.05
N GLY A 106 -10.42 -7.65 -10.78
CA GLY A 106 -9.07 -7.53 -11.36
C GLY A 106 -8.32 -6.26 -10.93
N VAL A 107 -8.92 -5.46 -10.04
CA VAL A 107 -8.36 -4.23 -9.51
C VAL A 107 -7.86 -4.43 -8.10
N ASN A 108 -7.00 -3.51 -7.68
CA ASN A 108 -6.45 -3.52 -6.34
C ASN A 108 -7.52 -3.12 -5.31
N LEU A 109 -7.33 -3.49 -4.05
CA LEU A 109 -8.30 -3.18 -3.01
C LEU A 109 -8.50 -1.66 -2.81
N ALA A 110 -7.45 -0.89 -3.08
CA ALA A 110 -7.46 0.57 -3.07
C ALA A 110 -8.24 1.20 -4.24
N ASP A 111 -8.47 0.46 -5.32
CA ASP A 111 -9.21 0.93 -6.50
C ASP A 111 -10.73 0.76 -6.33
N SER A 112 -11.16 -0.02 -5.34
CA SER A 112 -12.58 -0.21 -5.05
C SER A 112 -13.01 0.78 -3.98
N ASP A 113 -13.50 1.95 -4.39
CA ASP A 113 -13.89 3.07 -3.51
C ASP A 113 -14.76 2.62 -2.32
N TRP A 114 -15.72 1.73 -2.57
CA TRP A 114 -16.63 1.19 -1.54
C TRP A 114 -15.88 0.35 -0.50
N LEU A 115 -14.94 -0.46 -0.95
CA LEU A 115 -14.21 -1.40 -0.11
C LEU A 115 -13.07 -0.70 0.63
N HIS A 116 -12.40 0.23 -0.05
CA HIS A 116 -11.39 1.12 0.51
C HIS A 116 -11.99 2.00 1.63
N GLY A 117 -13.08 2.72 1.34
CA GLY A 117 -13.75 3.55 2.35
C GLY A 117 -14.29 2.75 3.53
N SER A 118 -14.79 1.52 3.30
CA SER A 118 -15.21 0.63 4.38
C SER A 118 -14.04 0.20 5.27
N ALA A 119 -12.87 -0.06 4.68
CA ALA A 119 -11.68 -0.44 5.42
C ALA A 119 -11.18 0.72 6.30
N GLU A 120 -11.17 1.94 5.78
CA GLU A 120 -10.79 3.14 6.54
C GLU A 120 -11.75 3.41 7.71
N ALA A 121 -13.06 3.31 7.47
CA ALA A 121 -14.07 3.51 8.51
C ALA A 121 -13.97 2.44 9.62
N LEU A 122 -13.76 1.17 9.26
CA LEU A 122 -13.59 0.09 10.23
C LEU A 122 -12.31 0.25 11.07
N LEU A 123 -11.22 0.70 10.46
CA LEU A 123 -9.97 0.97 11.18
C LEU A 123 -10.16 2.16 12.14
N CYS A 124 -10.87 3.20 11.72
CA CYS A 124 -11.24 4.32 12.60
C CYS A 124 -12.04 3.85 13.83
N ILE A 125 -13.07 3.02 13.62
CA ILE A 125 -13.85 2.42 14.71
C ILE A 125 -12.96 1.58 15.63
N THR A 126 -12.09 0.73 15.06
CA THR A 126 -11.15 -0.10 15.84
C THR A 126 -10.26 0.75 16.73
N ASN A 127 -9.69 1.84 16.19
CA ASN A 127 -8.84 2.75 16.94
C ASN A 127 -9.61 3.45 18.06
N LEU A 128 -10.85 3.86 17.81
CA LEU A 128 -11.71 4.46 18.84
C LEU A 128 -12.00 3.48 19.98
N LEU A 129 -12.33 2.22 19.66
CA LEU A 129 -12.55 1.16 20.63
C LEU A 129 -11.30 0.90 21.49
N LEU A 130 -10.12 0.91 20.87
CA LEU A 130 -8.85 0.74 21.57
C LEU A 130 -8.55 1.92 22.52
N VAL A 131 -8.73 3.16 22.05
CA VAL A 131 -8.51 4.36 22.87
C VAL A 131 -9.49 4.40 24.05
N LEU A 132 -10.78 4.16 23.81
CA LEU A 132 -11.78 4.13 24.87
C LEU A 132 -11.54 2.97 25.85
N GLY A 133 -11.19 1.79 25.33
CA GLY A 133 -10.84 0.63 26.14
C GLY A 133 -9.64 0.91 27.03
N LEU A 134 -8.57 1.50 26.49
CA LEU A 134 -7.39 1.85 27.26
C LEU A 134 -7.67 2.98 28.27
N ARG A 135 -8.49 3.97 27.90
CA ARG A 135 -8.94 5.03 28.83
C ARG A 135 -9.64 4.42 30.05
N SER A 136 -10.55 3.47 29.84
CA SER A 136 -11.22 2.75 30.94
C SER A 136 -10.29 1.85 31.76
N ALA A 137 -9.03 1.64 31.36
CA ALA A 137 -8.05 0.89 32.15
C ALA A 137 -7.33 1.76 33.19
N PHE A 138 -7.33 3.09 32.98
CA PHE A 138 -6.65 4.07 33.82
C PHE A 138 -7.60 4.81 34.77
N GLU A 139 -8.91 4.56 34.66
CA GLU A 139 -9.96 5.01 35.58
C GLU A 139 -10.28 3.92 36.61
#